data_AF-A0A8T6PCY2-F1
#
_entry.id   AF-A0A8T6PCY2-F1
#
_cell.length_a   1.000
_cell.length_b   1.000
_cell.length_c   1.000
_cell.angle_alpha   90.00
_cell.angle_beta   90.00
_cell.angle_gamma   90.00
#
_symmetry.space_group_name_H-M   'P 1'
#
loop_
_entity.id
_entity.type
_entity.pdbx_description
1 polymer ?
#
loop_
_entity_poly.entity_id
_entity_poly.type
_entity_poly.pdbx_seq_one_letter_code
_entity_poly.pdbx_strand_id
1 'polypeptide(L)'
;IQRAGRCARRKNEHGDVYVFQPLDDDNQPNYAPYLDDGLEDVCERTWAELVSAEFNGKAMRFPEEQRLVERAHGDADRKFVEALPGLIEQRVREITKCMASRDSGYVSNLIRAQSNASLFISYTPNNDDVFTTRPWQREALSLSKGQIGRAFQAADDSNVDLEFLIQYAVEHNDEETGALGRRSTFEWRSAQTTQDIWSPHNWQFVAHPQAVFYDKRVGLVLRPGDQPSAVSPEVTAKPWERLVYHAERYHEHITGLYWAYTRPIQDGKHFRTALRDEFLYPLQQICHRYKLDADLGEQVMRLLFALHDVGKLNGPWQRWARAWQQHRLSQGYRVLIDVDDPAPLAHTDIDTREQVERDLQRNFRHAPRGPHAVESAQAVLDLLEDITNGDEVWMAVSVAAIARHHTPSATDCAGFEMVAQGPHALEEALHVCGFKDNAATWAGSVAPTFRRSSRQLRKLIQIAEPDPRAYQALGNTLTPINLIYLLFVRILRLGDQRSGRYWRHYTDPR
;
A
#
# COMPACT_ATOMS: atom_id res chain seq x y z
N ILE A 1 5.35 13.96 28.09
CA ILE A 1 5.87 14.12 29.48
C ILE A 1 6.97 13.10 29.74
N GLN A 2 8.24 13.50 29.72
CA GLN A 2 9.28 12.71 30.40
C GLN A 2 9.03 12.85 31.90
N ARG A 3 8.78 11.75 32.59
CA ARG A 3 8.46 11.76 34.03
C ARG A 3 9.65 12.29 34.84
N ALA A 4 9.47 13.35 35.60
CA ALA A 4 10.48 13.87 36.54
C ALA A 4 10.89 12.79 37.58
N GLY A 5 9.96 11.89 37.93
CA GLY A 5 10.20 10.71 38.75
C GLY A 5 11.19 9.66 38.21
N ARG A 6 11.87 9.91 37.07
CA ARG A 6 13.05 9.12 36.69
C ARG A 6 14.33 9.50 37.44
N CYS A 7 14.35 10.66 38.12
CA CYS A 7 15.52 11.15 38.85
C CYS A 7 15.80 10.37 40.17
N ALA A 8 14.80 9.67 40.70
CA ALA A 8 14.92 8.80 41.88
C ALA A 8 13.96 7.60 41.75
N ARG A 9 14.49 6.42 41.40
CA ARG A 9 13.69 5.23 41.03
C ARG A 9 13.44 4.28 42.20
N ARG A 10 14.26 4.31 43.24
CA ARG A 10 14.18 3.39 44.38
C ARG A 10 13.79 4.10 45.67
N LYS A 11 13.34 3.31 46.65
CA LYS A 11 13.00 3.79 47.99
C LYS A 11 14.22 4.50 48.60
N ASN A 12 14.01 5.71 49.11
CA ASN A 12 15.02 6.61 49.70
C ASN A 12 16.01 7.25 48.71
N GLU A 13 15.77 7.16 47.40
CA GLU A 13 16.49 8.00 46.44
C GLU A 13 15.84 9.39 46.37
N HIS A 14 16.67 10.41 46.18
CA HIS A 14 16.28 11.79 45.93
C HIS A 14 17.10 12.31 44.76
N GLY A 15 16.53 13.22 43.98
CA GLY A 15 17.22 13.86 42.88
C GLY A 15 16.59 15.22 42.59
N ASP A 16 17.44 16.17 42.22
CA ASP A 16 17.03 17.53 41.91
C ASP A 16 16.74 17.65 40.41
N VAL A 17 15.62 18.28 40.08
CA VAL A 17 15.22 18.55 38.70
C VAL A 17 15.30 20.04 38.47
N TYR A 18 16.19 20.43 37.56
CA TYR A 18 16.32 21.80 37.12
C TYR A 18 15.58 21.96 35.79
N VAL A 19 14.65 22.92 35.75
CA VAL A 19 13.90 23.27 34.53
C VAL A 19 14.31 24.67 34.13
N PHE A 20 14.61 24.85 32.84
CA PHE A 20 15.03 26.12 32.28
C PHE A 20 14.07 26.48 31.15
N GLN A 21 13.73 27.76 31.02
CA GLN A 21 13.03 28.26 29.86
C GLN A 21 14.05 28.63 28.78
N PRO A 22 14.10 27.90 27.65
CA PRO A 22 14.98 28.26 26.55
C PRO A 22 14.55 29.63 26.00
N LEU A 23 15.55 30.44 25.64
CA LEU A 23 15.35 31.75 25.03
C LEU A 23 15.86 31.73 23.58
N ASP A 24 15.26 32.57 22.73
CA ASP A 24 15.77 32.87 21.39
C ASP A 24 16.85 33.98 21.43
N ASP A 25 17.32 34.38 20.24
CA ASP A 25 18.36 35.39 20.08
C ASP A 25 17.91 36.79 20.53
N ASP A 26 16.60 37.03 20.59
CA ASP A 26 15.96 38.25 21.10
C ASP A 26 15.64 38.16 22.61
N ASN A 27 16.14 37.11 23.27
CA ASN A 27 15.97 36.83 24.69
C ASN A 27 14.50 36.65 25.10
N GLN A 28 13.64 36.21 24.17
CA GLN A 28 12.25 35.83 24.39
C GLN A 28 12.11 34.31 24.57
N PRO A 29 11.06 33.81 25.25
CA PRO A 29 10.81 32.38 25.35
C PRO A 29 10.72 31.67 24.00
N ASN A 30 11.55 30.65 23.81
CA ASN A 30 11.55 29.83 22.61
C ASN A 30 10.78 28.53 22.85
N TYR A 31 9.57 28.43 22.29
CA TYR A 31 8.72 27.25 22.45
C TYR A 31 8.92 26.17 21.39
N ALA A 32 9.88 26.31 20.46
CA ALA A 32 10.14 25.27 19.45
C ALA A 32 10.50 23.92 20.11
N PRO A 33 9.96 22.78 19.62
CA PRO A 33 9.17 22.62 18.40
C PRO A 33 7.64 22.79 18.58
N TYR A 34 7.17 23.21 19.74
CA TYR A 34 5.74 23.23 20.09
C TYR A 34 4.95 24.39 19.47
N LEU A 35 5.64 25.32 18.79
CA LEU A 35 5.02 26.41 18.02
C LEU A 35 4.16 25.87 16.87
N ASP A 36 4.67 24.87 16.14
CA ASP A 36 4.01 24.32 14.96
C ASP A 36 2.71 23.54 15.32
N ASP A 37 2.60 23.10 16.57
CA ASP A 37 1.46 22.34 17.09
C ASP A 37 0.42 23.23 17.80
N GLY A 38 0.62 24.56 17.86
CA GLY A 38 -0.26 25.50 18.55
C GLY A 38 -0.32 25.29 20.07
N LEU A 39 0.79 24.82 20.66
CA LEU A 39 0.89 24.47 22.08
C LEU A 39 1.61 25.54 22.91
N GLU A 40 1.78 26.75 22.39
CA GLU A 40 2.44 27.87 23.10
C GLU A 40 1.74 28.15 24.44
N ASP A 41 0.41 28.23 24.42
CA ASP A 41 -0.41 28.43 25.62
C ASP A 41 -0.13 27.35 26.68
N VAL A 42 0.14 26.11 26.26
CA VAL A 42 0.47 25.01 27.18
C VAL A 42 1.87 25.20 27.75
N CYS A 43 2.84 25.61 26.95
CA CYS A 43 4.19 25.92 27.41
C CYS A 43 4.20 27.09 28.41
N GLU A 44 3.45 28.15 28.11
CA GLU A 44 3.27 29.31 29.00
C GLU A 44 2.64 28.92 30.33
N ARG A 45 1.53 28.18 30.30
CA ARG A 45 0.89 27.65 31.52
C ARG A 45 1.83 26.75 32.31
N THR A 46 2.59 25.89 31.62
CA THR A 46 3.56 25.00 32.27
C THR A 46 4.61 25.81 33.03
N TRP A 47 5.16 26.85 32.40
CA TRP A 47 6.15 27.70 33.05
C TRP A 47 5.54 28.46 34.23
N ALA A 48 4.36 29.06 34.06
CA ALA A 48 3.65 29.78 35.11
C ALA A 48 3.38 28.91 36.34
N GLU A 49 2.96 27.65 36.15
CA GLU A 49 2.76 26.70 37.24
C GLU A 49 4.10 26.29 37.89
N LEU A 50 5.14 26.01 37.11
CA LEU A 50 6.46 25.64 37.65
C LEU A 50 7.09 26.73 38.52
N VAL A 51 6.91 28.01 38.18
CA VAL A 51 7.43 29.13 38.99
C VAL A 51 6.51 29.51 40.14
N SER A 52 5.29 28.98 40.19
CA SER A 52 4.35 29.24 41.27
C SER A 52 4.84 28.69 42.61
N ALA A 53 4.35 29.27 43.72
CA ALA A 53 4.68 28.81 45.07
C ALA A 53 4.23 27.37 45.36
N GLU A 54 3.34 26.81 44.54
CA GLU A 54 2.84 25.44 44.69
C GLU A 54 3.82 24.39 44.17
N PHE A 55 4.68 24.73 43.21
CA PHE A 55 5.59 23.78 42.57
C PHE A 55 7.06 24.17 42.73
N ASN A 56 7.39 25.46 42.75
CA ASN A 56 8.77 25.91 42.88
C ASN A 56 9.37 25.51 44.24
N GLY A 57 10.50 24.79 44.20
CA GLY A 57 11.21 24.30 45.38
C GLY A 57 10.43 23.25 46.18
N LYS A 58 9.35 22.66 45.63
CA LYS A 58 8.57 21.61 46.31
C LYS A 58 9.03 20.22 45.89
N ALA A 59 8.82 19.26 46.79
CA ALA A 59 9.07 17.86 46.49
C ALA A 59 8.01 17.34 45.50
N MET A 60 8.44 17.07 44.27
CA MET A 60 7.58 16.54 43.21
C MET A 60 7.44 15.02 43.35
N ARG A 61 6.28 14.54 43.82
CA ARG A 61 5.90 13.11 43.74
C ARG A 61 4.82 12.93 42.69
N PHE A 62 4.41 11.69 42.45
CA PHE A 62 3.40 11.38 41.44
C PHE A 62 2.11 12.23 41.54
N PRO A 63 1.52 12.49 42.74
CA PRO A 63 0.34 13.36 42.83
C PRO A 63 0.60 14.82 42.43
N GLU A 64 1.76 15.38 42.78
CA GLU A 64 2.17 16.73 42.38
C GLU A 64 2.41 16.79 40.86
N GLU A 65 3.06 15.78 40.28
CA GLU A 65 3.24 15.66 38.84
C GLU A 65 1.89 15.65 38.11
N GLN A 66 0.92 14.86 38.58
CA GLN A 66 -0.42 14.81 37.99
C GLN A 66 -1.14 16.16 38.08
N ARG A 67 -1.03 16.86 39.21
CA ARG A 67 -1.61 18.20 39.37
C ARG A 67 -0.99 19.22 38.43
N LEU A 68 0.33 19.21 38.28
CA LEU A 68 1.03 20.09 37.34
C LEU A 68 0.57 19.84 35.91
N VAL A 69 0.48 18.57 35.51
CA VAL A 69 0.01 18.17 34.17
C VAL A 69 -1.42 18.62 33.95
N GLU A 70 -2.34 18.36 34.88
CA GLU A 70 -3.74 18.77 34.76
C GLU A 70 -3.88 20.30 34.62
N ARG A 71 -3.09 21.09 35.35
CA ARG A 71 -3.14 22.55 35.24
C ARG A 71 -2.58 23.09 33.93
N ALA A 72 -1.50 22.48 33.44
CA ALA A 72 -0.88 22.91 32.20
C ALA A 72 -1.67 22.46 30.95
N HIS A 73 -2.12 21.21 30.95
CA HIS A 73 -2.70 20.52 29.79
C HIS A 73 -4.22 20.37 29.83
N GLY A 74 -4.87 20.40 31.00
CA GLY A 74 -6.27 19.96 31.15
C GLY A 74 -7.25 20.66 30.21
N ASP A 75 -7.11 21.97 30.00
CA ASP A 75 -7.95 22.71 29.05
C ASP A 75 -7.67 22.35 27.59
N ALA A 76 -6.41 22.14 27.22
CA ALA A 76 -6.01 21.74 25.88
C ALA A 76 -6.48 20.30 25.58
N ASP A 77 -6.29 19.40 26.53
CA ASP A 77 -6.73 18.00 26.44
C ASP A 77 -8.26 17.92 26.33
N ARG A 78 -9.00 18.73 27.11
CA ARG A 78 -10.46 18.80 27.02
C ARG A 78 -10.93 19.27 25.65
N LYS A 79 -10.37 20.38 25.14
CA LYS A 79 -10.67 20.87 23.78
C LYS A 79 -10.37 19.82 22.72
N PHE A 80 -9.25 19.11 22.85
CA PHE A 80 -8.87 18.04 21.93
C PHE A 80 -9.88 16.88 21.96
N VAL A 81 -10.28 16.42 23.16
CA VAL A 81 -11.27 15.34 23.33
C VAL A 81 -12.64 15.75 22.80
N GLU A 82 -13.07 16.99 23.05
CA GLU A 82 -14.33 17.53 22.53
C GLU A 82 -14.33 17.63 21.00
N ALA A 83 -13.19 17.94 20.38
CA ALA A 83 -13.04 18.00 18.92
C ALA A 83 -12.84 16.61 18.26
N LEU A 84 -12.47 15.59 19.03
CA LEU A 84 -12.07 14.28 18.52
C LEU A 84 -13.12 13.62 17.61
N PRO A 85 -14.44 13.64 17.92
CA PRO A 85 -15.45 13.09 17.01
C PRO A 85 -15.38 13.72 15.62
N GLY A 86 -15.28 15.05 15.53
CA GLY A 86 -15.20 15.76 14.25
C GLY A 86 -13.90 15.46 13.48
N LEU A 87 -12.78 15.33 14.19
CA LEU A 87 -11.49 14.95 13.59
C LEU A 87 -11.52 13.52 13.04
N ILE A 88 -12.14 12.57 13.76
CA ILE A 88 -12.34 11.20 13.29
C ILE A 88 -13.20 11.20 12.03
N GLU A 89 -14.30 11.93 12.02
CA GLU A 89 -15.16 12.03 10.85
C GLU A 89 -14.44 12.61 9.63
N GLN A 90 -13.65 13.68 9.83
CA GLN A 90 -12.83 14.25 8.77
C GLN A 90 -11.85 13.22 8.23
N ARG A 91 -11.17 12.49 9.11
CA ARG A 91 -10.20 11.48 8.70
C ARG A 91 -10.85 10.35 7.90
N VAL A 92 -12.03 9.88 8.32
CA VAL A 92 -12.79 8.86 7.55
C VAL A 92 -13.15 9.41 6.17
N ARG A 93 -13.61 10.66 6.07
CA ARG A 93 -13.90 11.28 4.76
C ARG A 93 -12.68 11.34 3.85
N GLU A 94 -11.52 11.70 4.39
CA GLU A 94 -10.25 11.73 3.63
C GLU A 94 -9.85 10.33 3.15
N ILE A 95 -9.97 9.30 4.01
CA ILE A 95 -9.71 7.90 3.64
C ILE A 95 -10.66 7.46 2.52
N THR A 96 -11.96 7.70 2.66
CA THR A 96 -12.96 7.32 1.64
C THR A 96 -12.69 8.04 0.32
N LYS A 97 -12.39 9.34 0.38
CA LYS A 97 -12.08 10.12 -0.82
C LYS A 97 -10.81 9.62 -1.49
N CYS A 98 -9.77 9.30 -0.74
CA CYS A 98 -8.55 8.65 -1.24
C CYS A 98 -8.86 7.31 -1.94
N MET A 99 -9.72 6.48 -1.34
CA MET A 99 -10.10 5.19 -1.92
C MET A 99 -10.93 5.35 -3.20
N ALA A 100 -11.81 6.35 -3.25
CA ALA A 100 -12.68 6.64 -4.38
C ALA A 100 -11.91 7.26 -5.56
N SER A 101 -11.13 8.31 -5.30
CA SER A 101 -10.39 9.06 -6.33
C SER A 101 -9.08 8.40 -6.73
N ARG A 102 -8.47 7.61 -5.83
CA ARG A 102 -7.12 7.02 -5.99
C ARG A 102 -6.05 8.06 -6.21
N ASP A 103 -6.29 9.28 -5.72
CA ASP A 103 -5.36 10.38 -5.81
C ASP A 103 -4.22 10.19 -4.81
N SER A 104 -3.00 10.07 -5.34
CA SER A 104 -1.77 9.89 -4.55
C SER A 104 -1.51 11.05 -3.59
N GLY A 105 -2.07 12.23 -3.84
CA GLY A 105 -1.99 13.38 -2.93
C GLY A 105 -2.65 13.14 -1.57
N TYR A 106 -3.63 12.24 -1.46
CA TYR A 106 -4.17 11.85 -0.15
C TYR A 106 -3.26 10.88 0.60
N VAL A 107 -2.46 10.08 -0.11
CA VAL A 107 -1.62 9.03 0.50
C VAL A 107 -0.57 9.64 1.42
N SER A 108 0.09 10.72 1.00
CA SER A 108 1.04 11.47 1.85
C SER A 108 0.36 12.01 3.11
N ASN A 109 -0.82 12.61 2.97
CA ASN A 109 -1.58 13.21 4.07
C ASN A 109 -2.16 12.17 5.05
N LEU A 110 -2.45 10.94 4.59
CA LEU A 110 -3.05 9.88 5.40
C LEU A 110 -2.03 8.99 6.10
N ILE A 111 -0.85 8.75 5.49
CA ILE A 111 0.15 7.81 6.05
C ILE A 111 0.99 8.48 7.14
N ARG A 112 1.33 9.78 7.00
CA ARG A 112 2.00 10.58 8.05
C ARG A 112 2.23 12.02 7.57
N ALA A 113 1.89 13.00 8.40
CA ALA A 113 2.52 14.31 8.38
C ALA A 113 3.96 14.17 8.94
N GLN A 114 4.87 13.54 8.19
CA GLN A 114 6.27 13.43 8.58
C GLN A 114 7.00 14.71 8.18
N SER A 115 7.56 15.40 9.17
CA SER A 115 8.45 16.56 8.95
C SER A 115 9.87 16.15 8.53
N ASN A 116 10.12 14.85 8.34
CA ASN A 116 11.39 14.33 7.87
C ASN A 116 11.46 14.40 6.35
N ALA A 117 12.60 14.88 5.85
CA ALA A 117 12.95 14.93 4.45
C ALA A 117 14.17 14.04 4.17
N SER A 118 14.32 13.66 2.90
CA SER A 118 15.50 12.95 2.42
C SER A 118 16.58 13.96 2.07
N LEU A 119 17.74 13.88 2.71
CA LEU A 119 18.94 14.65 2.34
C LEU A 119 19.96 13.74 1.67
N PHE A 120 20.27 14.03 0.41
CA PHE A 120 21.34 13.42 -0.36
C PHE A 120 22.58 14.30 -0.36
N ILE A 121 23.73 13.75 -0.77
CA ILE A 121 24.99 14.47 -0.90
C ILE A 121 25.52 14.30 -2.33
N SER A 122 25.68 15.38 -3.09
CA SER A 122 26.18 15.33 -4.47
C SER A 122 26.75 16.69 -4.90
N TYR A 123 27.79 16.67 -5.75
CA TYR A 123 28.33 17.89 -6.37
C TYR A 123 27.45 18.41 -7.49
N THR A 124 26.85 17.52 -8.29
CA THR A 124 26.19 17.88 -9.55
C THR A 124 24.94 17.03 -9.79
N PRO A 125 23.89 17.16 -8.96
CA PRO A 125 22.73 16.27 -9.03
C PRO A 125 21.96 16.39 -10.36
N ASN A 126 21.97 17.56 -11.02
CA ASN A 126 21.37 17.74 -12.35
C ASN A 126 22.13 17.06 -13.50
N ASN A 127 23.40 16.69 -13.30
CA ASN A 127 24.22 15.99 -14.29
C ASN A 127 24.32 14.48 -14.02
N ASP A 128 23.57 13.97 -13.04
CA ASP A 128 23.55 12.56 -12.66
C ASP A 128 22.20 11.95 -13.02
N ASP A 129 22.20 11.03 -13.99
CA ASP A 129 21.03 10.28 -14.46
C ASP A 129 20.25 9.60 -13.33
N VAL A 130 20.93 9.15 -12.27
CA VAL A 130 20.27 8.54 -11.10
C VAL A 130 19.50 9.60 -10.33
N PHE A 131 20.08 10.76 -10.07
CA PHE A 131 19.41 11.86 -9.37
C PHE A 131 18.26 12.48 -10.18
N THR A 132 18.36 12.53 -11.51
CA THR A 132 17.35 13.15 -12.38
C THR A 132 16.22 12.21 -12.78
N THR A 133 16.37 10.88 -12.60
CA THR A 133 15.31 9.92 -12.99
C THR A 133 14.86 8.97 -11.89
N ARG A 134 15.71 8.71 -10.90
CA ARG A 134 15.48 7.68 -9.87
C ARG A 134 16.24 7.98 -8.56
N PRO A 135 16.07 9.17 -7.95
CA PRO A 135 16.89 9.61 -6.82
C PRO A 135 16.84 8.68 -5.61
N TRP A 136 15.76 7.91 -5.43
CA TRP A 136 15.66 6.87 -4.40
C TRP A 136 16.65 5.70 -4.55
N GLN A 137 17.39 5.61 -5.67
CA GLN A 137 18.51 4.70 -5.82
C GLN A 137 19.81 5.26 -5.25
N ARG A 138 19.80 6.44 -4.63
CA ARG A 138 20.89 6.97 -3.83
C ARG A 138 20.55 6.80 -2.34
N GLU A 139 21.54 6.54 -1.50
CA GLU A 139 21.31 6.54 -0.04
C GLU A 139 21.04 7.96 0.45
N ALA A 140 19.91 8.15 1.13
CA ALA A 140 19.52 9.41 1.74
C ALA A 140 19.64 9.36 3.27
N LEU A 141 19.99 10.49 3.85
CA LEU A 141 19.90 10.72 5.29
C LEU A 141 18.51 11.26 5.61
N SER A 142 17.81 10.67 6.58
CA SER A 142 16.51 11.18 7.04
C SER A 142 16.73 12.25 8.10
N LEU A 143 16.36 13.48 7.80
CA LEU A 143 16.52 14.64 8.69
C LEU A 143 15.23 15.42 8.79
N SER A 144 14.99 16.12 9.89
CA SER A 144 13.84 17.03 9.94
C SER A 144 14.09 18.26 9.07
N LYS A 145 13.04 18.79 8.44
CA LYS A 145 13.13 20.06 7.69
C LYS A 145 13.71 21.20 8.52
N GLY A 146 13.47 21.21 9.84
CA GLY A 146 14.06 22.20 10.73
C GLY A 146 15.57 22.09 10.92
N GLN A 147 16.15 20.89 10.84
CA GLN A 147 17.61 20.75 10.82
C GLN A 147 18.20 21.32 9.52
N ILE A 148 17.56 21.02 8.39
CA ILE A 148 17.95 21.52 7.07
C ILE A 148 17.81 23.05 7.01
N GLY A 149 16.68 23.60 7.49
CA GLY A 149 16.40 25.03 7.48
C GLY A 149 17.37 25.83 8.35
N ARG A 150 17.68 25.35 9.57
CA ARG A 150 18.68 25.99 10.43
C ARG A 150 20.08 25.98 9.80
N ALA A 151 20.44 24.88 9.15
CA ALA A 151 21.72 24.77 8.45
C ALA A 151 21.81 25.74 7.26
N PHE A 152 20.72 25.86 6.50
CA PHE A 152 20.61 26.80 5.40
C PHE A 152 20.79 28.24 5.89
N GLN A 153 20.05 28.64 6.93
CA GLN A 153 20.11 29.98 7.50
C GLN A 153 21.51 30.31 8.07
N ALA A 154 22.11 29.39 8.84
CA ALA A 154 23.43 29.61 9.41
C ALA A 154 24.55 29.74 8.35
N ALA A 155 24.39 29.10 7.20
CA ALA A 155 25.37 29.15 6.13
C ALA A 155 25.17 30.37 5.20
N ASP A 156 23.93 30.82 5.00
CA ASP A 156 23.62 32.09 4.32
C ASP A 156 24.28 33.27 5.04
N ASP A 157 24.22 33.28 6.38
CA ASP A 157 24.90 34.28 7.22
C ASP A 157 26.44 34.22 7.15
N SER A 158 27.00 33.09 6.71
CA SER A 158 28.44 32.82 6.70
C SER A 158 29.14 33.16 5.38
N ASN A 159 28.41 33.60 4.35
CA ASN A 159 28.94 34.01 3.03
C ASN A 159 29.85 32.94 2.38
N VAL A 160 29.44 31.68 2.45
CA VAL A 160 30.21 30.53 1.94
C VAL A 160 30.12 30.50 0.41
N ASP A 161 31.26 30.63 -0.28
CA ASP A 161 31.33 30.58 -1.75
C ASP A 161 31.23 29.14 -2.26
N LEU A 162 29.99 28.66 -2.44
CA LEU A 162 29.66 27.36 -3.02
C LEU A 162 28.65 27.56 -4.16
N GLU A 163 28.72 26.71 -5.20
CA GLU A 163 27.74 26.72 -6.30
C GLU A 163 26.30 26.57 -5.80
N PHE A 164 26.13 25.78 -4.74
CA PHE A 164 24.93 25.74 -3.92
C PHE A 164 25.26 25.20 -2.53
N LEU A 165 24.44 25.55 -1.54
CA LEU A 165 24.47 24.90 -0.23
C LEU A 165 23.55 23.67 -0.22
N ILE A 166 22.28 23.92 -0.56
CA ILE A 166 21.21 22.94 -0.58
C ILE A 166 20.36 23.17 -1.83
N GLN A 167 20.03 22.10 -2.53
CA GLN A 167 19.03 22.09 -3.59
C GLN A 167 17.83 21.27 -3.16
N TYR A 168 16.66 21.56 -3.72
CA TYR A 168 15.43 20.77 -3.55
C TYR A 168 14.97 20.21 -4.89
N ALA A 169 14.30 19.06 -4.86
CA ALA A 169 13.78 18.41 -6.06
C ALA A 169 12.47 19.06 -6.54
N VAL A 170 12.40 19.31 -7.85
CA VAL A 170 11.17 19.64 -8.59
C VAL A 170 10.85 18.46 -9.49
N GLU A 171 9.73 17.79 -9.22
CA GLU A 171 9.27 16.64 -10.01
C GLU A 171 8.48 17.13 -11.23
N HIS A 172 8.91 16.70 -12.41
CA HIS A 172 8.22 16.90 -13.68
C HIS A 172 7.60 15.57 -14.10
N ASN A 173 6.28 15.59 -14.29
CA ASN A 173 5.56 14.43 -14.82
C ASN A 173 5.45 14.58 -16.33
N ASP A 174 6.16 13.73 -17.08
CA ASP A 174 5.96 13.67 -18.53
C ASP A 174 4.56 13.08 -18.82
N GLU A 175 3.78 13.81 -19.62
CA GLU A 175 2.53 13.29 -20.16
C GLU A 175 2.81 12.10 -21.09
N GLU A 176 2.17 10.98 -20.78
CA GLU A 176 1.92 9.82 -21.65
C GLU A 176 2.97 9.52 -22.74
N THR A 177 3.99 8.72 -22.37
CA THR A 177 4.59 7.78 -23.33
C THR A 177 4.21 6.35 -22.90
N GLY A 178 3.61 5.62 -23.83
CA GLY A 178 2.87 4.38 -23.55
C GLY A 178 3.67 3.23 -22.91
N ALA A 179 2.91 2.24 -22.44
CA ALA A 179 3.29 0.89 -21.96
C ALA A 179 4.30 0.76 -20.81
N LEU A 180 5.06 1.80 -20.48
CA LEU A 180 5.91 1.91 -19.30
C LEU A 180 5.39 3.13 -18.54
N GLY A 181 4.85 2.95 -17.33
CA GLY A 181 4.13 4.00 -16.60
C GLY A 181 4.89 5.34 -16.50
N ARG A 182 4.15 6.40 -16.10
CA ARG A 182 4.64 7.77 -15.90
C ARG A 182 6.11 7.78 -15.45
N ARG A 183 6.98 8.34 -16.29
CA ARG A 183 8.38 8.53 -15.97
C ARG A 183 8.52 9.92 -15.38
N SER A 184 8.58 10.01 -14.05
CA SER A 184 8.90 11.25 -13.38
C SER A 184 10.37 11.59 -13.64
N THR A 185 10.64 12.83 -14.04
CA THR A 185 11.99 13.40 -14.06
C THR A 185 12.12 14.43 -12.95
N PHE A 186 13.35 14.65 -12.47
CA PHE A 186 13.65 15.51 -11.34
C PHE A 186 14.66 16.57 -11.75
N GLU A 187 14.33 17.83 -11.47
CA GLU A 187 15.22 18.98 -11.57
C GLU A 187 15.58 19.45 -10.15
N TRP A 188 16.86 19.63 -9.88
CA TRP A 188 17.36 20.07 -8.57
C TRP A 188 17.62 21.57 -8.60
N ARG A 189 16.85 22.34 -7.83
CA ARG A 189 16.96 23.80 -7.77
C ARG A 189 17.59 24.24 -6.47
N SER A 190 18.55 25.16 -6.55
CA SER A 190 19.17 25.76 -5.37
C SER A 190 18.12 26.50 -4.53
N ALA A 191 18.03 26.15 -3.24
CA ALA A 191 17.21 26.89 -2.30
C ALA A 191 17.73 28.33 -2.21
N GLN A 192 16.83 29.30 -2.32
CA GLN A 192 17.14 30.73 -2.23
C GLN A 192 16.71 31.29 -0.88
N THR A 193 15.70 30.69 -0.26
CA THR A 193 15.13 31.13 1.01
C THR A 193 14.82 29.93 1.90
N THR A 194 14.67 30.17 3.21
CA THR A 194 14.20 29.14 4.14
C THR A 194 12.80 28.63 3.78
N GLN A 195 11.97 29.44 3.10
CA GLN A 195 10.65 29.01 2.60
C GLN A 195 10.74 27.87 1.59
N ASP A 196 11.83 27.76 0.82
CA ASP A 196 12.06 26.63 -0.09
C ASP A 196 12.27 25.32 0.68
N ILE A 197 12.82 25.40 1.89
CA ILE A 197 12.99 24.23 2.77
C ILE A 197 11.67 23.87 3.46
N TRP A 198 10.96 24.88 3.96
CA TRP A 198 9.72 24.70 4.72
C TRP A 198 8.49 24.37 3.86
N SER A 199 8.55 24.65 2.55
CA SER A 199 7.49 24.33 1.59
C SER A 199 7.01 22.89 1.77
N PRO A 200 5.69 22.64 1.90
CA PRO A 200 5.14 21.30 2.05
C PRO A 200 5.40 20.42 0.82
N HIS A 201 5.67 21.02 -0.33
CA HIS A 201 5.93 20.32 -1.59
C HIS A 201 7.35 19.79 -1.73
N ASN A 202 8.30 20.29 -0.92
CA ASN A 202 9.71 19.95 -1.03
C ASN A 202 10.10 18.97 0.08
N TRP A 203 10.40 17.72 -0.25
CA TRP A 203 10.73 16.66 0.73
C TRP A 203 12.01 15.88 0.38
N GLN A 204 12.67 16.28 -0.71
CA GLN A 204 13.95 15.75 -1.15
C GLN A 204 14.91 16.91 -1.35
N PHE A 205 16.09 16.79 -0.74
CA PHE A 205 17.13 17.80 -0.77
C PHE A 205 18.48 17.19 -1.12
N VAL A 206 19.34 17.95 -1.78
CA VAL A 206 20.75 17.60 -2.01
C VAL A 206 21.61 18.66 -1.34
N ALA A 207 22.49 18.27 -0.44
CA ALA A 207 23.53 19.14 0.07
C ALA A 207 24.81 19.02 -0.76
N HIS A 208 25.50 20.14 -0.93
CA HIS A 208 26.84 20.12 -1.49
C HIS A 208 27.80 19.37 -0.53
N PRO A 209 28.74 18.55 -1.02
CA PRO A 209 29.63 17.78 -0.15
C PRO A 209 30.46 18.62 0.81
N GLN A 210 30.77 19.87 0.45
CA GLN A 210 31.46 20.81 1.34
C GLN A 210 30.54 21.53 2.33
N ALA A 211 29.22 21.40 2.20
CA ALA A 211 28.25 22.01 3.13
C ALA A 211 27.90 21.10 4.32
N VAL A 212 28.38 19.86 4.30
CA VAL A 212 28.08 18.84 5.32
C VAL A 212 29.32 18.02 5.62
N PHE A 213 29.50 17.56 6.86
CA PHE A 213 30.54 16.60 7.24
C PHE A 213 30.05 15.65 8.32
N TYR A 214 30.72 14.51 8.46
CA TYR A 214 30.43 13.55 9.52
C TYR A 214 31.52 13.57 10.59
N ASP A 215 31.13 13.90 11.82
CA ASP A 215 31.98 13.79 12.99
C ASP A 215 31.65 12.51 13.77
N LYS A 216 32.67 11.75 14.17
CA LYS A 216 32.48 10.47 14.85
C LYS A 216 31.86 10.59 16.27
N ARG A 217 31.87 11.78 16.88
CA ARG A 217 31.35 12.04 18.23
C ARG A 217 29.95 12.64 18.19
N VAL A 218 29.68 13.57 17.26
CA VAL A 218 28.39 14.28 17.18
C VAL A 218 27.49 13.81 16.02
N GLY A 219 28.02 13.05 15.05
CA GLY A 219 27.29 12.54 13.90
C GLY A 219 27.34 13.49 12.69
N LEU A 220 26.26 13.51 11.91
CA LEU A 220 26.14 14.40 10.74
C LEU A 220 26.06 15.87 11.20
N VAL A 221 26.92 16.71 10.64
CA VAL A 221 26.94 18.15 10.88
C VAL A 221 26.64 18.87 9.56
N LEU A 222 25.64 19.75 9.58
CA LEU A 222 25.19 20.52 8.42
C LEU A 222 25.81 21.93 8.44
N ARG A 223 27.12 21.99 8.23
CA ARG A 223 27.86 23.24 8.04
C ARG A 223 29.13 22.94 7.24
N PRO A 224 29.80 23.96 6.68
CA PRO A 224 31.08 23.74 6.04
C PRO A 224 32.10 23.05 6.96
N GLY A 225 32.67 21.96 6.48
CA GLY A 225 33.73 21.23 7.16
C GLY A 225 35.07 21.39 6.45
N ASP A 226 36.16 21.04 7.12
CA ASP A 226 37.51 21.10 6.55
C ASP A 226 37.71 20.11 5.40
N GLN A 227 36.88 19.07 5.33
CA GLN A 227 36.89 18.08 4.25
C GLN A 227 35.48 17.84 3.71
N PRO A 228 35.33 17.63 2.39
CA PRO A 228 34.05 17.30 1.80
C PRO A 228 33.55 15.93 2.28
N SER A 229 32.24 15.82 2.51
CA SER A 229 31.58 14.55 2.74
C SER A 229 31.64 13.62 1.53
N ALA A 230 31.52 12.32 1.79
CA ALA A 230 31.26 11.36 0.73
C ALA A 230 29.90 11.64 0.07
N VAL A 231 29.85 11.51 -1.25
CA VAL A 231 28.59 11.56 -2.01
C VAL A 231 27.70 10.38 -1.65
N SER A 232 26.39 10.57 -1.75
CA SER A 232 25.40 9.51 -1.53
C SER A 232 25.69 8.33 -2.46
N PRO A 233 26.02 7.13 -1.92
CA PRO A 233 26.28 5.96 -2.74
C PRO A 233 25.01 5.49 -3.45
N GLU A 234 25.18 4.80 -4.57
CA GLU A 234 24.07 4.11 -5.23
C GLU A 234 23.67 2.87 -4.42
N VAL A 235 22.40 2.80 -4.08
CA VAL A 235 21.78 1.57 -3.56
C VAL A 235 21.59 0.65 -4.75
N THR A 236 22.19 -0.54 -4.68
CA THR A 236 21.82 -1.61 -5.60
C THR A 236 20.36 -1.94 -5.35
N ALA A 237 19.49 -1.53 -6.28
CA ALA A 237 18.08 -1.87 -6.20
C ALA A 237 17.99 -3.39 -6.04
N LYS A 238 17.33 -3.85 -4.97
CA LYS A 238 16.95 -5.26 -4.91
C LYS A 238 16.17 -5.51 -6.19
N PRO A 239 16.56 -6.49 -7.03
CA PRO A 239 15.79 -6.78 -8.22
C PRO A 239 14.36 -7.00 -7.74
N TRP A 240 13.41 -6.23 -8.28
CA TRP A 240 12.00 -6.55 -8.15
C TRP A 240 11.86 -8.05 -8.38
N GLU A 241 11.09 -8.76 -7.55
CA GLU A 241 10.82 -10.18 -7.79
C GLU A 241 10.28 -10.31 -9.20
N ARG A 242 11.17 -10.71 -10.13
CA ARG A 242 10.84 -10.83 -11.54
C ARG A 242 9.99 -12.09 -11.65
N LEU A 243 8.86 -11.93 -12.32
CA LEU A 243 7.82 -12.95 -12.37
C LEU A 243 8.29 -14.11 -13.25
N VAL A 244 8.24 -15.30 -12.65
CA VAL A 244 8.33 -16.57 -13.35
C VAL A 244 6.98 -17.22 -13.20
N TYR A 245 6.22 -17.25 -14.28
CA TYR A 245 5.00 -18.04 -14.36
C TYR A 245 5.31 -19.34 -15.05
N HIS A 246 4.82 -20.42 -14.45
CA HIS A 246 4.74 -21.72 -15.07
C HIS A 246 3.34 -21.90 -15.61
N ALA A 247 3.22 -22.60 -16.72
CA ALA A 247 1.92 -23.00 -17.21
C ALA A 247 1.19 -23.85 -16.17
N GLU A 248 -0.09 -23.55 -16.00
CA GLU A 248 -0.99 -24.28 -15.11
C GLU A 248 -2.29 -24.49 -15.86
N ARG A 249 -2.87 -25.69 -15.77
CA ARG A 249 -4.25 -25.93 -16.15
C ARG A 249 -5.17 -25.18 -15.17
N TYR A 250 -6.39 -24.91 -15.61
CA TYR A 250 -7.36 -24.15 -14.82
C TYR A 250 -7.57 -24.75 -13.42
N HIS A 251 -7.85 -26.05 -13.32
CA HIS A 251 -8.06 -26.71 -12.02
C HIS A 251 -6.79 -26.74 -11.16
N GLU A 252 -5.59 -26.84 -11.75
CA GLU A 252 -4.31 -26.88 -11.02
C GLU A 252 -4.07 -25.55 -10.33
N HIS A 253 -4.30 -24.46 -11.08
CA HIS A 253 -4.24 -23.11 -10.57
C HIS A 253 -5.21 -22.93 -9.39
N ILE A 254 -6.50 -23.25 -9.56
CA ILE A 254 -7.48 -23.16 -8.47
C ILE A 254 -7.10 -24.03 -7.28
N THR A 255 -6.54 -25.21 -7.50
CA THR A 255 -6.06 -26.08 -6.43
C THR A 255 -4.94 -25.44 -5.63
N GLY A 256 -3.97 -24.80 -6.31
CA GLY A 256 -2.94 -24.00 -5.68
C GLY A 256 -3.52 -22.87 -4.81
N LEU A 257 -4.53 -22.13 -5.30
CA LEU A 257 -5.22 -21.09 -4.53
C LEU A 257 -5.87 -21.68 -3.27
N TYR A 258 -6.61 -22.77 -3.43
CA TYR A 258 -7.35 -23.37 -2.33
C TYR A 258 -6.41 -23.99 -1.27
N TRP A 259 -5.26 -24.53 -1.67
CA TRP A 259 -4.23 -24.95 -0.73
C TRP A 259 -3.58 -23.77 -0.02
N ALA A 260 -3.32 -22.65 -0.72
CA ALA A 260 -2.87 -21.42 -0.06
C ALA A 260 -3.90 -20.91 0.96
N TYR A 261 -5.17 -21.13 0.69
CA TYR A 261 -6.26 -20.79 1.60
C TYR A 261 -6.31 -21.71 2.83
N THR A 262 -6.16 -23.01 2.65
CA THR A 262 -6.45 -24.01 3.70
C THR A 262 -5.23 -24.56 4.42
N ARG A 263 -4.01 -24.34 3.89
CA ARG A 263 -2.80 -25.00 4.40
C ARG A 263 -1.70 -24.00 4.74
N PRO A 264 -0.95 -24.23 5.83
CA PRO A 264 0.31 -23.54 6.04
C PRO A 264 1.38 -24.06 5.06
N ILE A 265 2.46 -23.32 4.90
CA ILE A 265 3.63 -23.77 4.13
C ILE A 265 4.92 -23.26 4.79
N GLN A 266 5.95 -24.10 4.78
CA GLN A 266 7.32 -23.68 5.09
C GLN A 266 8.01 -23.29 3.77
N ASP A 267 8.39 -22.02 3.66
CA ASP A 267 8.94 -21.41 2.45
C ASP A 267 10.35 -20.87 2.76
N GLY A 268 11.33 -21.76 2.63
CA GLY A 268 12.70 -21.52 3.08
C GLY A 268 12.75 -21.25 4.59
N LYS A 269 13.14 -20.02 4.98
CA LYS A 269 13.19 -19.59 6.39
C LYS A 269 11.86 -19.02 6.91
N HIS A 270 10.87 -18.85 6.06
CA HIS A 270 9.60 -18.22 6.42
C HIS A 270 8.50 -19.26 6.59
N PHE A 271 7.82 -19.24 7.74
CA PHE A 271 6.59 -19.99 7.94
C PHE A 271 5.41 -19.10 7.56
N ARG A 272 4.52 -19.60 6.71
CA ARG A 272 3.28 -18.90 6.32
C ARG A 272 2.08 -19.68 6.82
N THR A 273 1.19 -19.02 7.54
CA THR A 273 -0.11 -19.55 7.97
C THR A 273 -1.06 -19.66 6.78
N ALA A 274 -2.12 -20.46 6.95
CA ALA A 274 -3.20 -20.57 5.98
C ALA A 274 -3.93 -19.22 5.85
N LEU A 275 -4.31 -18.81 4.62
CA LEU A 275 -5.03 -17.53 4.45
C LEU A 275 -6.41 -17.55 5.11
N ARG A 276 -7.02 -18.73 5.32
CA ARG A 276 -8.29 -18.87 6.03
C ARG A 276 -8.22 -18.29 7.45
N ASP A 277 -7.10 -18.47 8.14
CA ASP A 277 -6.90 -17.94 9.49
C ASP A 277 -6.78 -16.41 9.50
N GLU A 278 -6.10 -15.85 8.48
CA GLU A 278 -6.00 -14.41 8.27
C GLU A 278 -7.34 -13.77 7.86
N PHE A 279 -8.22 -14.56 7.23
CA PHE A 279 -9.50 -14.11 6.67
C PHE A 279 -10.68 -14.18 7.65
N LEU A 280 -10.82 -15.28 8.38
CA LEU A 280 -12.03 -15.55 9.15
C LEU A 280 -12.23 -14.60 10.32
N TYR A 281 -11.15 -14.27 11.04
CA TYR A 281 -11.25 -13.33 12.15
C TYR A 281 -11.82 -11.96 11.71
N PRO A 282 -11.22 -11.24 10.74
CA PRO A 282 -11.78 -9.96 10.31
C PRO A 282 -13.17 -10.10 9.68
N LEU A 283 -13.45 -11.17 8.93
CA LEU A 283 -14.78 -11.42 8.39
C LEU A 283 -15.82 -11.51 9.52
N GLN A 284 -15.57 -12.32 10.54
CA GLN A 284 -16.47 -12.50 11.68
C GLN A 284 -16.71 -11.19 12.42
N GLN A 285 -15.67 -10.37 12.62
CA GLN A 285 -15.82 -9.07 13.27
C GLN A 285 -16.72 -8.13 12.47
N ILE A 286 -16.53 -8.06 11.15
CA ILE A 286 -17.36 -7.22 10.27
C ILE A 286 -18.79 -7.78 10.24
N CYS A 287 -18.97 -9.06 9.99
CA CYS A 287 -20.29 -9.70 9.93
C CYS A 287 -21.06 -9.54 11.25
N HIS A 288 -20.42 -9.72 12.40
CA HIS A 288 -21.03 -9.47 13.70
C HIS A 288 -21.49 -8.01 13.86
N ARG A 289 -20.63 -7.04 13.50
CA ARG A 289 -20.92 -5.61 13.63
C ARG A 289 -22.10 -5.15 12.76
N TYR A 290 -22.26 -5.76 11.58
CA TYR A 290 -23.28 -5.40 10.59
C TYR A 290 -24.43 -6.41 10.47
N LYS A 291 -24.47 -7.42 11.35
CA LYS A 291 -25.50 -8.49 11.37
C LYS A 291 -25.60 -9.26 10.05
N LEU A 292 -24.45 -9.56 9.46
CA LEU A 292 -24.33 -10.39 8.25
C LEU A 292 -23.94 -11.82 8.62
N ASP A 293 -24.19 -12.77 7.71
CA ASP A 293 -23.84 -14.17 7.87
C ASP A 293 -22.36 -14.42 7.50
N ALA A 294 -21.53 -14.72 8.50
CA ALA A 294 -20.11 -15.00 8.30
C ALA A 294 -19.86 -16.36 7.61
N ASP A 295 -20.73 -17.34 7.81
CA ASP A 295 -20.59 -18.67 7.21
C ASP A 295 -20.89 -18.60 5.71
N LEU A 296 -21.92 -17.83 5.33
CA LEU A 296 -22.16 -17.48 3.94
C LEU A 296 -20.96 -16.73 3.33
N GLY A 297 -20.38 -15.77 4.07
CA GLY A 297 -19.17 -15.07 3.62
C GLY A 297 -17.97 -16.00 3.37
N GLU A 298 -17.75 -17.01 4.22
CA GLU A 298 -16.72 -18.03 3.99
C GLU A 298 -17.04 -18.88 2.76
N GLN A 299 -18.29 -19.32 2.62
CA GLN A 299 -18.76 -20.09 1.48
C GLN A 299 -18.54 -19.33 0.16
N VAL A 300 -18.91 -18.05 0.13
CA VAL A 300 -18.73 -17.17 -1.03
C VAL A 300 -17.24 -16.99 -1.35
N MET A 301 -16.36 -16.80 -0.35
CA MET A 301 -14.91 -16.70 -0.60
C MET A 301 -14.35 -17.98 -1.25
N ARG A 302 -14.76 -19.16 -0.77
CA ARG A 302 -14.36 -20.44 -1.38
C ARG A 302 -14.84 -20.56 -2.82
N LEU A 303 -16.05 -20.10 -3.09
CA LEU A 303 -16.61 -20.06 -4.42
C LEU A 303 -15.83 -19.10 -5.33
N LEU A 304 -15.48 -17.91 -4.84
CA LEU A 304 -14.68 -16.94 -5.59
C LEU A 304 -13.34 -17.51 -6.05
N PHE A 305 -12.68 -18.36 -5.26
CA PHE A 305 -11.48 -19.04 -5.75
C PHE A 305 -11.76 -19.85 -7.00
N ALA A 306 -12.83 -20.66 -7.02
CA ALA A 306 -13.21 -21.45 -8.19
C ALA A 306 -13.69 -20.61 -9.39
N LEU A 307 -14.21 -19.40 -9.14
CA LEU A 307 -14.94 -18.62 -10.15
C LEU A 307 -14.19 -17.41 -10.71
N HIS A 308 -13.20 -16.86 -10.00
CA HIS A 308 -12.64 -15.54 -10.32
C HIS A 308 -12.00 -15.44 -11.71
N ASP A 309 -11.59 -16.58 -12.25
CA ASP A 309 -10.86 -16.71 -13.51
C ASP A 309 -11.64 -17.46 -14.58
N VAL A 310 -12.94 -17.68 -14.42
CA VAL A 310 -13.80 -18.35 -15.42
C VAL A 310 -13.70 -17.71 -16.81
N GLY A 311 -13.45 -16.40 -16.89
CA GLY A 311 -13.16 -15.66 -18.11
C GLY A 311 -11.93 -16.17 -18.87
N LYS A 312 -10.98 -16.86 -18.21
CA LYS A 312 -9.89 -17.56 -18.88
C LYS A 312 -10.38 -18.76 -19.69
N LEU A 313 -11.53 -19.33 -19.37
CA LEU A 313 -12.19 -20.39 -20.16
C LEU A 313 -12.84 -19.87 -21.45
N ASN A 314 -12.70 -18.58 -21.74
CA ASN A 314 -13.16 -17.96 -22.99
C ASN A 314 -12.29 -18.39 -24.18
N GLY A 315 -12.92 -18.61 -25.34
CA GLY A 315 -12.25 -18.99 -26.57
C GLY A 315 -11.06 -18.09 -26.98
N PRO A 316 -11.19 -16.74 -27.01
CA PRO A 316 -10.08 -15.83 -27.28
C PRO A 316 -8.90 -15.98 -26.33
N TRP A 317 -9.17 -16.16 -25.03
CA TRP A 317 -8.12 -16.33 -24.03
C TRP A 317 -7.36 -17.64 -24.28
N GLN A 318 -8.08 -18.75 -24.46
CA GLN A 318 -7.45 -20.06 -24.69
C GLN A 318 -6.66 -20.10 -26.00
N ARG A 319 -7.18 -19.50 -27.09
CA ARG A 319 -6.43 -19.37 -28.35
C ARG A 319 -5.13 -18.58 -28.16
N TRP A 320 -5.19 -17.47 -27.44
CA TRP A 320 -4.00 -16.66 -27.15
C TRP A 320 -2.98 -17.45 -26.32
N ALA A 321 -3.42 -18.13 -25.26
CA ALA A 321 -2.54 -18.89 -24.38
C ALA A 321 -1.83 -20.04 -25.12
N ARG A 322 -2.57 -20.77 -25.95
CA ARG A 322 -2.05 -21.85 -26.79
C ARG A 322 -1.08 -21.34 -27.85
N ALA A 323 -1.42 -20.25 -28.54
CA ALA A 323 -0.54 -19.63 -29.52
C ALA A 323 0.77 -19.13 -28.89
N TRP A 324 0.70 -18.58 -27.68
CA TRP A 324 1.90 -18.17 -26.94
C TRP A 324 2.80 -19.37 -26.60
N GLN A 325 2.23 -20.46 -26.08
CA GLN A 325 3.00 -21.67 -25.77
C GLN A 325 3.65 -22.27 -27.01
N GLN A 326 2.91 -22.36 -28.12
CA GLN A 326 3.44 -22.83 -29.39
C GLN A 326 4.56 -21.93 -29.92
N HIS A 327 4.39 -20.60 -29.81
CA HIS A 327 5.42 -19.66 -30.21
C HIS A 327 6.69 -19.85 -29.38
N ARG A 328 6.56 -19.96 -28.05
CA ARG A 328 7.68 -20.19 -27.13
C ARG A 328 8.40 -21.49 -27.44
N LEU A 329 7.66 -22.57 -27.68
CA LEU A 329 8.22 -23.86 -28.11
C LEU A 329 8.98 -23.75 -29.46
N SER A 330 8.43 -23.03 -30.44
CA SER A 330 9.07 -22.83 -31.76
C SER A 330 10.41 -22.09 -31.69
N GLN A 331 10.62 -21.30 -30.63
CA GLN A 331 11.88 -20.60 -30.38
C GLN A 331 12.87 -21.44 -29.56
N GLY A 332 12.57 -22.73 -29.33
CA GLY A 332 13.45 -23.67 -28.63
C GLY A 332 13.34 -23.62 -27.10
N TYR A 333 12.35 -22.89 -26.55
CA TYR A 333 12.13 -22.85 -25.10
C TYR A 333 11.27 -24.03 -24.64
N ARG A 334 11.58 -24.56 -23.45
CA ARG A 334 10.82 -25.64 -22.83
C ARG A 334 9.46 -25.14 -22.35
N VAL A 335 8.37 -25.70 -22.85
CA VAL A 335 7.01 -25.55 -22.29
C VAL A 335 6.74 -26.67 -21.28
N LEU A 336 6.03 -26.37 -20.20
CA LEU A 336 5.73 -27.35 -19.14
C LEU A 336 4.50 -28.20 -19.44
N ILE A 337 3.48 -27.57 -20.02
CA ILE A 337 2.27 -28.25 -20.50
C ILE A 337 2.37 -28.33 -22.01
N ASP A 338 2.08 -29.51 -22.55
CA ASP A 338 2.10 -29.75 -23.99
C ASP A 338 1.11 -28.81 -24.71
N VAL A 339 1.49 -28.32 -25.89
CA VAL A 339 0.65 -27.45 -26.72
C VAL A 339 -0.64 -28.15 -27.12
N ASP A 340 -0.59 -29.48 -27.28
CA ASP A 340 -1.73 -30.33 -27.67
C ASP A 340 -2.58 -30.81 -26.49
N ASP A 341 -2.23 -30.43 -25.25
CA ASP A 341 -3.04 -30.75 -24.07
C ASP A 341 -4.45 -30.12 -24.22
N PRO A 342 -5.54 -30.89 -24.12
CA PRO A 342 -6.89 -30.38 -24.34
C PRO A 342 -7.44 -29.56 -23.15
N ALA A 343 -6.82 -29.61 -21.97
CA ALA A 343 -7.31 -28.95 -20.78
C ALA A 343 -7.17 -27.42 -20.89
N PRO A 344 -8.15 -26.62 -20.41
CA PRO A 344 -8.01 -25.17 -20.40
C PRO A 344 -6.83 -24.72 -19.54
N LEU A 345 -6.03 -23.77 -20.02
CA LEU A 345 -4.94 -23.16 -19.26
C LEU A 345 -5.49 -22.02 -18.38
N ALA A 346 -4.90 -21.81 -17.21
CA ALA A 346 -5.06 -20.58 -16.42
C ALA A 346 -3.83 -19.68 -16.51
N HIS A 347 -2.65 -20.29 -16.66
CA HIS A 347 -1.39 -19.58 -16.86
C HIS A 347 -0.58 -20.20 -17.99
N THR A 348 0.37 -19.41 -18.48
CA THR A 348 1.31 -19.79 -19.53
C THR A 348 2.73 -19.64 -19.02
N ASP A 349 3.67 -20.39 -19.60
CA ASP A 349 5.08 -20.26 -19.25
C ASP A 349 5.61 -18.88 -19.66
N ILE A 350 6.10 -18.11 -18.69
CA ILE A 350 6.73 -16.80 -18.88
C ILE A 350 7.86 -16.65 -17.86
N ASP A 351 9.08 -16.40 -18.31
CA ASP A 351 10.20 -16.02 -17.45
C ASP A 351 10.69 -14.59 -17.75
N THR A 352 10.16 -13.62 -17.02
CA THR A 352 10.53 -12.21 -17.22
C THR A 352 11.92 -11.86 -16.68
N ARG A 353 12.65 -12.82 -16.08
CA ARG A 353 14.04 -12.62 -15.64
C ARG A 353 14.99 -12.45 -16.80
N GLU A 354 14.76 -13.20 -17.87
CA GLU A 354 15.59 -13.23 -19.05
C GLU A 354 15.18 -12.14 -20.04
N GLN A 355 16.15 -11.35 -20.52
CA GLN A 355 15.88 -10.29 -21.49
C GLN A 355 15.29 -10.86 -22.80
N VAL A 356 15.77 -12.03 -23.22
CA VAL A 356 15.33 -12.67 -24.46
C VAL A 356 13.85 -13.07 -24.42
N GLU A 357 13.35 -13.56 -23.28
CA GLU A 357 11.92 -13.86 -23.14
C GLU A 357 11.05 -12.59 -23.14
N ARG A 358 11.56 -11.48 -22.63
CA ARG A 358 10.85 -10.18 -22.73
C ARG A 358 10.76 -9.72 -24.18
N ASP A 359 11.83 -9.86 -24.95
CA ASP A 359 11.83 -9.50 -26.36
C ASP A 359 10.93 -10.43 -27.17
N LEU A 360 10.90 -11.72 -26.82
CA LEU A 360 9.95 -12.69 -27.38
C LEU A 360 8.50 -12.25 -27.14
N GLN A 361 8.16 -11.89 -25.90
CA GLN A 361 6.82 -11.41 -25.56
C GLN A 361 6.46 -10.12 -26.29
N ARG A 362 7.41 -9.19 -26.41
CA ARG A 362 7.20 -7.93 -27.14
C ARG A 362 7.00 -8.14 -28.64
N ASN A 363 7.57 -9.19 -29.22
CA ASN A 363 7.48 -9.49 -30.64
C ASN A 363 6.31 -10.42 -30.99
N PHE A 364 5.71 -11.08 -30.00
CA PHE A 364 4.53 -11.90 -30.21
C PHE A 364 3.34 -11.03 -30.65
N ARG A 365 2.71 -11.40 -31.77
CA ARG A 365 1.54 -10.72 -32.34
C ARG A 365 0.42 -11.73 -32.44
N HIS A 366 -0.65 -11.50 -31.68
CA HIS A 366 -1.85 -12.33 -31.69
C HIS A 366 -3.06 -11.47 -31.31
N ALA A 367 -4.26 -11.93 -31.68
CA ALA A 367 -5.50 -11.31 -31.22
C ALA A 367 -5.54 -11.24 -29.69
N PRO A 368 -6.09 -10.15 -29.11
CA PRO A 368 -6.11 -9.93 -27.67
C PRO A 368 -6.95 -10.99 -26.95
N ARG A 369 -6.50 -11.37 -25.75
CA ARG A 369 -7.13 -12.40 -24.90
C ARG A 369 -8.43 -11.97 -24.20
N GLY A 370 -8.81 -10.69 -24.28
CA GLY A 370 -9.98 -10.13 -23.59
C GLY A 370 -9.75 -9.79 -22.11
N PRO A 371 -10.62 -8.98 -21.48
CA PRO A 371 -10.58 -8.65 -20.06
C PRO A 371 -11.20 -9.75 -19.18
N HIS A 372 -10.47 -10.85 -18.99
CA HIS A 372 -10.99 -12.08 -18.36
C HIS A 372 -11.60 -11.87 -16.96
N ALA A 373 -11.13 -10.91 -16.17
CA ALA A 373 -11.67 -10.65 -14.84
C ALA A 373 -13.14 -10.20 -14.88
N VAL A 374 -13.48 -9.23 -15.75
CA VAL A 374 -14.86 -8.75 -15.89
C VAL A 374 -15.73 -9.77 -16.63
N GLU A 375 -15.13 -10.51 -17.59
CA GLU A 375 -15.81 -11.64 -18.23
C GLU A 375 -16.19 -12.73 -17.22
N SER A 376 -15.31 -13.04 -16.26
CA SER A 376 -15.59 -13.97 -15.16
C SER A 376 -16.79 -13.50 -14.34
N ALA A 377 -16.77 -12.24 -13.90
CA ALA A 377 -17.86 -11.67 -13.09
C ALA A 377 -19.20 -11.70 -13.83
N GLN A 378 -19.20 -11.49 -15.15
CA GLN A 378 -20.41 -11.58 -15.98
C GLN A 378 -20.88 -13.03 -16.17
N ALA A 379 -19.95 -13.97 -16.38
CA ALA A 379 -20.27 -15.37 -16.63
C ALA A 379 -20.96 -16.04 -15.44
N VAL A 380 -20.59 -15.65 -14.23
CA VAL A 380 -21.02 -16.32 -12.99
C VAL A 380 -22.15 -15.60 -12.27
N LEU A 381 -22.73 -14.57 -12.87
CA LEU A 381 -23.70 -13.69 -12.22
C LEU A 381 -24.93 -14.44 -11.69
N ASP A 382 -25.53 -15.30 -12.52
CA ASP A 382 -26.74 -16.05 -12.18
C ASP A 382 -26.45 -17.07 -11.05
N LEU A 383 -25.29 -17.73 -11.11
CA LEU A 383 -24.83 -18.65 -10.05
C LEU A 383 -24.63 -17.92 -8.70
N LEU A 384 -24.06 -16.71 -8.73
CA LEU A 384 -23.90 -15.91 -7.52
C LEU A 384 -25.26 -15.47 -6.97
N GLU A 385 -26.22 -15.15 -7.83
CA GLU A 385 -27.58 -14.78 -7.42
C GLU A 385 -28.26 -15.93 -6.69
N ASP A 386 -28.17 -17.15 -7.24
CA ASP A 386 -28.71 -18.37 -6.62
C ASP A 386 -28.07 -18.65 -5.24
N ILE A 387 -26.74 -18.56 -5.14
CA ILE A 387 -26.02 -18.91 -3.90
C ILE A 387 -26.25 -17.87 -2.80
N THR A 388 -26.32 -16.60 -3.16
CA THR A 388 -26.53 -15.51 -2.21
C THR A 388 -28.02 -15.25 -1.93
N ASN A 389 -28.93 -15.99 -2.59
CA ASN A 389 -30.37 -15.69 -2.64
C ASN A 389 -30.66 -14.23 -3.03
N GLY A 390 -29.82 -13.65 -3.90
CA GLY A 390 -29.90 -12.27 -4.35
C GLY A 390 -29.54 -11.21 -3.29
N ASP A 391 -28.87 -11.58 -2.20
CA ASP A 391 -28.41 -10.61 -1.19
C ASP A 391 -27.47 -9.56 -1.82
N GLU A 392 -27.87 -8.28 -1.79
CA GLU A 392 -27.17 -7.22 -2.51
C GLU A 392 -25.73 -6.99 -2.00
N VAL A 393 -25.47 -7.22 -0.70
CA VAL A 393 -24.12 -7.09 -0.13
C VAL A 393 -23.21 -8.16 -0.69
N TRP A 394 -23.61 -9.43 -0.60
CA TRP A 394 -22.80 -10.54 -1.10
C TRP A 394 -22.66 -10.52 -2.62
N MET A 395 -23.71 -10.14 -3.34
CA MET A 395 -23.66 -9.96 -4.80
C MET A 395 -22.66 -8.87 -5.20
N ALA A 396 -22.74 -7.68 -4.58
CA ALA A 396 -21.86 -6.57 -4.91
C ALA A 396 -20.39 -6.88 -4.56
N VAL A 397 -20.14 -7.44 -3.38
CA VAL A 397 -18.80 -7.86 -2.95
C VAL A 397 -18.21 -8.88 -3.91
N SER A 398 -18.97 -9.92 -4.24
CA SER A 398 -18.51 -11.04 -5.09
C SER A 398 -18.17 -10.56 -6.50
N VAL A 399 -19.12 -9.86 -7.13
CA VAL A 399 -18.97 -9.34 -8.49
C VAL A 399 -17.82 -8.35 -8.58
N ALA A 400 -17.72 -7.41 -7.64
CA ALA A 400 -16.63 -6.44 -7.65
C ALA A 400 -15.28 -7.09 -7.39
N ALA A 401 -15.20 -8.05 -6.46
CA ALA A 401 -13.95 -8.75 -6.16
C ALA A 401 -13.43 -9.53 -7.37
N ILE A 402 -14.32 -10.23 -8.08
CA ILE A 402 -13.97 -10.94 -9.32
C ILE A 402 -13.60 -9.93 -10.41
N ALA A 403 -14.42 -8.90 -10.67
CA ALA A 403 -14.17 -7.98 -11.79
C ALA A 403 -12.85 -7.20 -11.65
N ARG A 404 -12.40 -6.94 -10.40
CA ARG A 404 -11.31 -5.99 -10.10
C ARG A 404 -10.06 -6.64 -9.50
N HIS A 405 -9.94 -7.96 -9.51
CA HIS A 405 -8.77 -8.65 -8.92
C HIS A 405 -7.44 -8.29 -9.60
N HIS A 406 -7.45 -7.89 -10.88
CA HIS A 406 -6.28 -7.35 -11.59
C HIS A 406 -6.28 -5.83 -11.73
N THR A 407 -7.41 -5.24 -12.12
CA THR A 407 -7.51 -3.81 -12.46
C THR A 407 -8.62 -3.15 -11.63
N PRO A 408 -8.29 -2.24 -10.70
CA PRO A 408 -9.28 -1.63 -9.82
C PRO A 408 -10.39 -0.83 -10.54
N SER A 409 -10.14 -0.31 -11.74
CA SER A 409 -11.11 0.47 -12.54
C SER A 409 -11.92 -0.36 -13.55
N ALA A 410 -11.77 -1.68 -13.58
CA ALA A 410 -12.46 -2.49 -14.57
C ALA A 410 -13.99 -2.50 -14.34
N THR A 411 -14.75 -2.27 -15.42
CA THR A 411 -16.22 -2.17 -15.41
C THR A 411 -16.90 -2.91 -16.56
N ASP A 412 -16.20 -3.13 -17.67
CA ASP A 412 -16.80 -3.68 -18.88
C ASP A 412 -16.03 -4.90 -19.41
N CYS A 413 -16.78 -5.84 -20.01
CA CYS A 413 -16.26 -7.05 -20.62
C CYS A 413 -16.49 -7.08 -22.13
N ALA A 414 -15.72 -7.93 -22.82
CA ALA A 414 -15.97 -8.27 -24.20
C ALA A 414 -16.99 -9.42 -24.30
N GLY A 415 -17.10 -10.02 -25.49
CA GLY A 415 -17.89 -11.24 -25.68
C GLY A 415 -17.20 -12.47 -25.10
N PHE A 416 -18.00 -13.39 -24.58
CA PHE A 416 -17.56 -14.65 -23.99
C PHE A 416 -18.22 -15.83 -24.68
N GLU A 417 -17.44 -16.86 -24.92
CA GLU A 417 -17.85 -18.16 -25.40
C GLU A 417 -16.95 -19.19 -24.73
N MET A 418 -17.53 -19.97 -23.82
CA MET A 418 -16.82 -20.98 -23.06
C MET A 418 -16.29 -22.08 -24.00
N VAL A 419 -15.04 -22.48 -23.84
CA VAL A 419 -14.49 -23.63 -24.57
C VAL A 419 -15.15 -24.94 -24.15
N ALA A 420 -15.14 -25.96 -25.02
CA ALA A 420 -15.83 -27.23 -24.79
C ALA A 420 -15.41 -27.94 -23.49
N GLN A 421 -14.14 -27.82 -23.09
CA GLN A 421 -13.60 -28.40 -21.86
C GLN A 421 -13.84 -27.53 -20.61
N GLY A 422 -14.41 -26.33 -20.79
CA GLY A 422 -14.64 -25.36 -19.72
C GLY A 422 -15.53 -25.88 -18.59
N PRO A 423 -16.70 -26.49 -18.87
CA PRO A 423 -17.59 -26.99 -17.82
C PRO A 423 -16.92 -28.03 -16.92
N HIS A 424 -16.17 -28.96 -17.51
CA HIS A 424 -15.45 -29.99 -16.76
C HIS A 424 -14.35 -29.39 -15.88
N ALA A 425 -13.54 -28.47 -16.42
CA ALA A 425 -12.50 -27.80 -15.65
C ALA A 425 -13.07 -26.98 -14.48
N LEU A 426 -14.24 -26.39 -14.67
CA LEU A 426 -14.96 -25.66 -13.63
C LEU A 426 -15.55 -26.58 -12.55
N GLU A 427 -16.10 -27.74 -12.94
CA GLU A 427 -16.56 -28.76 -12.02
C GLU A 427 -15.41 -29.25 -11.11
N GLU A 428 -14.24 -29.52 -11.68
CA GLU A 428 -13.03 -29.88 -10.91
C GLU A 428 -12.61 -28.78 -9.93
N ALA A 429 -12.64 -27.52 -10.37
CA ALA A 429 -12.34 -26.37 -9.51
C ALA A 429 -13.31 -26.26 -8.32
N LEU A 430 -14.61 -26.43 -8.58
CA LEU A 430 -15.65 -26.43 -7.53
C LEU A 430 -15.51 -27.61 -6.57
N HIS A 431 -15.15 -28.80 -7.06
CA HIS A 431 -14.83 -29.96 -6.23
C HIS A 431 -13.70 -29.66 -5.24
N VAL A 432 -12.61 -29.06 -5.73
CA VAL A 432 -11.45 -28.72 -4.91
C VAL A 432 -11.81 -27.68 -3.85
N CYS A 433 -12.60 -26.66 -4.22
CA CYS A 433 -13.10 -25.67 -3.28
C CYS A 433 -14.17 -26.22 -2.31
N GLY A 434 -14.48 -27.52 -2.38
CA GLY A 434 -15.29 -28.28 -1.44
C GLY A 434 -16.80 -28.24 -1.70
N PHE A 435 -17.20 -28.13 -2.97
CA PHE A 435 -18.60 -28.12 -3.43
C PHE A 435 -18.97 -29.39 -4.21
N LYS A 436 -18.53 -30.57 -3.73
CA LYS A 436 -18.68 -31.86 -4.42
C LYS A 436 -20.10 -32.15 -4.90
N ASP A 437 -21.08 -31.96 -4.02
CA ASP A 437 -22.46 -32.33 -4.30
C ASP A 437 -23.17 -31.35 -5.25
N ASN A 438 -22.60 -30.16 -5.45
CA ASN A 438 -23.19 -29.10 -6.29
C ASN A 438 -22.39 -28.76 -7.53
N ALA A 439 -21.17 -29.27 -7.68
CA ALA A 439 -20.21 -28.80 -8.68
C ALA A 439 -20.72 -28.94 -10.12
N ALA A 440 -21.26 -30.11 -10.50
CA ALA A 440 -21.79 -30.31 -11.85
C ALA A 440 -22.97 -29.37 -12.15
N THR A 441 -23.88 -29.21 -11.20
CA THR A 441 -25.03 -28.29 -11.32
C THR A 441 -24.57 -26.85 -11.45
N TRP A 442 -23.69 -26.39 -10.57
CA TRP A 442 -23.19 -25.02 -10.55
C TRP A 442 -22.31 -24.69 -11.75
N ALA A 443 -21.49 -25.63 -12.22
CA ALA A 443 -20.74 -25.47 -13.46
C ALA A 443 -21.69 -25.30 -14.66
N GLY A 444 -22.83 -26.01 -14.67
CA GLY A 444 -23.88 -25.84 -15.68
C GLY A 444 -24.66 -24.53 -15.60
N SER A 445 -24.69 -23.88 -14.43
CA SER A 445 -25.33 -22.57 -14.22
C SER A 445 -24.47 -21.37 -14.67
N VAL A 446 -23.18 -21.58 -14.96
CA VAL A 446 -22.33 -20.51 -15.51
C VAL A 446 -22.73 -20.24 -16.95
N ALA A 447 -22.92 -18.96 -17.28
CA ALA A 447 -23.36 -18.55 -18.61
C ALA A 447 -22.35 -19.00 -19.68
N PRO A 448 -22.75 -19.87 -20.63
CA PRO A 448 -21.82 -20.42 -21.62
C PRO A 448 -21.45 -19.40 -22.69
N THR A 449 -22.28 -18.36 -22.88
CA THR A 449 -22.01 -17.28 -23.84
C THR A 449 -22.67 -15.95 -23.44
N PHE A 450 -22.01 -14.84 -23.77
CA PHE A 450 -22.61 -13.51 -23.80
C PHE A 450 -21.85 -12.58 -24.74
N ARG A 451 -22.44 -11.43 -25.10
CA ARG A 451 -21.84 -10.47 -26.05
C ARG A 451 -21.19 -9.26 -25.40
N ARG A 452 -21.67 -8.83 -24.23
CA ARG A 452 -21.25 -7.61 -23.53
C ARG A 452 -21.71 -7.64 -22.08
N SER A 453 -21.22 -6.68 -21.29
CA SER A 453 -21.62 -6.46 -19.90
C SER A 453 -23.11 -6.19 -19.75
N SER A 454 -23.75 -6.86 -18.79
CA SER A 454 -25.13 -6.59 -18.40
C SER A 454 -25.25 -5.28 -17.61
N ARG A 455 -26.48 -4.76 -17.49
CA ARG A 455 -26.75 -3.60 -16.63
C ARG A 455 -26.59 -3.97 -15.15
N GLN A 456 -26.96 -5.19 -14.76
CA GLN A 456 -26.84 -5.69 -13.39
C GLN A 456 -25.38 -5.77 -12.95
N LEU A 457 -24.48 -6.25 -13.82
CA LEU A 457 -23.04 -6.27 -13.55
C LEU A 457 -22.52 -4.87 -13.18
N ARG A 458 -22.79 -3.88 -14.03
CA ARG A 458 -22.36 -2.49 -13.79
C ARG A 458 -22.94 -1.91 -12.51
N LYS A 459 -24.22 -2.19 -12.21
CA LYS A 459 -24.86 -1.76 -10.95
C LYS A 459 -24.13 -2.33 -9.73
N LEU A 460 -23.85 -3.63 -9.73
CA LEU A 460 -23.18 -4.32 -8.60
C LEU A 460 -21.75 -3.83 -8.40
N ILE A 461 -21.00 -3.63 -9.49
CA ILE A 461 -19.66 -3.03 -9.42
C ILE A 461 -19.71 -1.62 -8.81
N GLN A 462 -20.68 -0.80 -9.20
CA GLN A 462 -20.87 0.55 -8.68
C GLN A 462 -21.25 0.56 -7.19
N ILE A 463 -22.08 -0.39 -6.73
CA ILE A 463 -22.44 -0.50 -5.31
C ILE A 463 -21.22 -0.74 -4.42
N ALA A 464 -20.23 -1.49 -4.91
CA ALA A 464 -19.00 -1.76 -4.17
C ALA A 464 -17.99 -0.60 -4.19
N GLU A 465 -18.24 0.46 -4.97
CA GLU A 465 -17.38 1.64 -5.00
C GLU A 465 -17.49 2.44 -3.70
N PRO A 466 -16.35 2.94 -3.17
CA PRO A 466 -16.41 3.91 -2.09
C PRO A 466 -17.07 5.20 -2.60
N ASP A 467 -18.26 5.53 -2.09
CA ASP A 467 -18.96 6.79 -2.42
C ASP A 467 -18.97 7.73 -1.20
N PRO A 468 -18.24 8.86 -1.22
CA PRO A 468 -18.25 9.83 -0.13
C PRO A 468 -19.65 10.31 0.30
N ARG A 469 -20.65 10.29 -0.59
CA ARG A 469 -22.04 10.68 -0.27
C ARG A 469 -22.78 9.62 0.52
N ALA A 470 -22.61 8.34 0.16
CA ALA A 470 -23.19 7.21 0.89
C ALA A 470 -22.68 7.14 2.35
N TYR A 471 -21.45 7.61 2.60
CA TYR A 471 -20.84 7.64 3.93
C TYR A 471 -21.47 8.68 4.86
N GLN A 472 -21.83 9.85 4.32
CA GLN A 472 -22.51 10.90 5.11
C GLN A 472 -23.89 10.42 5.59
N ALA A 473 -24.60 9.65 4.76
CA ALA A 473 -25.90 9.10 5.12
C ALA A 473 -25.85 8.00 6.21
N LEU A 474 -24.70 7.33 6.37
CA LEU A 474 -24.50 6.23 7.33
C LEU A 474 -23.71 6.64 8.58
N GLY A 475 -23.71 7.94 8.91
CA GLY A 475 -23.02 8.45 10.09
C GLY A 475 -21.51 8.30 10.02
N ASN A 476 -20.92 8.48 8.82
CA ASN A 476 -19.47 8.44 8.58
C ASN A 476 -18.80 7.09 8.93
N THR A 477 -19.50 5.97 8.73
CA THR A 477 -18.90 4.63 8.82
C THR A 477 -18.66 4.04 7.43
N LEU A 478 -17.54 3.31 7.25
CA LEU A 478 -17.33 2.50 6.05
C LEU A 478 -18.52 1.53 5.90
N THR A 479 -19.05 1.44 4.68
CA THR A 479 -20.13 0.48 4.42
C THR A 479 -19.58 -0.94 4.60
N PRO A 480 -20.38 -1.90 5.10
CA PRO A 480 -19.94 -3.29 5.18
C PRO A 480 -19.47 -3.82 3.82
N ILE A 481 -20.12 -3.38 2.74
CA ILE A 481 -19.77 -3.74 1.36
C ILE A 481 -18.32 -3.38 1.05
N ASN A 482 -17.88 -2.14 1.35
CA ASN A 482 -16.51 -1.73 1.03
C ASN A 482 -15.47 -2.50 1.85
N LEU A 483 -15.71 -2.71 3.15
CA LEU A 483 -14.80 -3.45 4.02
C LEU A 483 -14.65 -4.91 3.59
N ILE A 484 -15.78 -5.58 3.34
CA ILE A 484 -15.80 -6.99 2.92
C ILE A 484 -15.19 -7.12 1.52
N TYR A 485 -15.52 -6.22 0.59
CA TYR A 485 -14.90 -6.19 -0.75
C TYR A 485 -13.37 -6.11 -0.69
N LEU A 486 -12.82 -5.19 0.12
CA LEU A 486 -11.37 -5.06 0.27
C LEU A 486 -10.74 -6.33 0.87
N LEU A 487 -11.39 -6.92 1.86
CA LEU A 487 -10.95 -8.18 2.46
C LEU A 487 -10.96 -9.32 1.41
N PHE A 488 -12.03 -9.45 0.64
CA PHE A 488 -12.19 -10.48 -0.38
C PHE A 488 -11.15 -10.33 -1.50
N VAL A 489 -10.98 -9.13 -2.04
CA VAL A 489 -9.93 -8.85 -3.05
C VAL A 489 -8.54 -9.13 -2.49
N ARG A 490 -8.27 -8.76 -1.23
CA ARG A 490 -6.96 -9.02 -0.61
C ARG A 490 -6.67 -10.52 -0.52
N ILE A 491 -7.63 -11.30 -0.03
CA ILE A 491 -7.47 -12.74 0.11
C ILE A 491 -7.38 -13.42 -1.26
N LEU A 492 -8.22 -13.02 -2.21
CA LEU A 492 -8.18 -13.53 -3.58
C LEU A 492 -6.81 -13.30 -4.23
N ARG A 493 -6.28 -12.06 -4.15
CA ARG A 493 -4.95 -11.72 -4.70
C ARG A 493 -3.81 -12.43 -4.00
N LEU A 494 -3.89 -12.61 -2.68
CA LEU A 494 -2.89 -13.39 -1.94
C LEU A 494 -2.94 -14.87 -2.33
N GLY A 495 -4.13 -15.42 -2.53
CA GLY A 495 -4.32 -16.78 -3.03
C GLY A 495 -3.70 -16.94 -4.41
N ASP A 496 -4.07 -16.08 -5.35
CA ASP A 496 -3.55 -16.07 -6.73
C ASP A 496 -2.02 -15.97 -6.77
N GLN A 497 -1.43 -15.05 -6.00
CA GLN A 497 0.04 -14.90 -5.89
C GLN A 497 0.74 -16.13 -5.32
N ARG A 498 0.09 -16.88 -4.43
CA ARG A 498 0.66 -18.06 -3.76
C ARG A 498 0.40 -19.35 -4.53
N SER A 499 -0.56 -19.36 -5.46
CA SER A 499 -1.11 -20.52 -6.16
C SER A 499 -0.04 -21.48 -6.69
N GLY A 500 0.79 -21.05 -7.62
CA GLY A 500 1.79 -21.91 -8.25
C GLY A 500 2.94 -22.33 -7.34
N ARG A 501 3.14 -21.66 -6.21
CA ARG A 501 4.08 -22.14 -5.17
C ARG A 501 3.46 -23.30 -4.40
N TYR A 502 2.21 -23.15 -3.99
CA TYR A 502 1.47 -24.19 -3.26
C TYR A 502 1.21 -25.42 -4.12
N TRP A 503 0.78 -25.22 -5.38
CA TRP A 503 0.58 -26.31 -6.32
C TRP A 503 1.84 -27.17 -6.43
N ARG A 504 2.99 -26.56 -6.74
CA ARG A 504 4.28 -27.27 -6.84
C ARG A 504 4.70 -27.95 -5.54
N HIS A 505 4.61 -27.26 -4.40
CA HIS A 505 5.04 -27.82 -3.12
C HIS A 505 4.30 -29.12 -2.73
N TYR A 506 3.03 -29.21 -3.08
CA TYR A 506 2.18 -30.35 -2.73
C TYR A 506 2.03 -31.38 -3.87
N THR A 507 2.60 -31.13 -5.05
CA THR A 507 2.55 -32.05 -6.20
C THR A 507 3.92 -32.57 -6.66
N ASP A 508 5.02 -31.86 -6.39
CA ASP A 508 6.38 -32.35 -6.63
C ASP A 508 6.94 -32.90 -5.30
N PRO A 509 7.08 -34.23 -5.15
CA PRO A 509 7.57 -34.85 -3.91
C PRO A 509 9.10 -34.70 -3.69
N ARG A 510 9.77 -33.77 -4.38
CA ARG A 510 11.22 -33.57 -4.35
C ARG A 510 11.65 -32.31 -3.62
#